data_AF-A0A946Z9U2-F1
#
_entry.id   AF-A0A946Z9U2-F1
#
_cell.length_a   1.000
_cell.length_b   1.000
_cell.length_c   1.000
_cell.angle_alpha   90.00
_cell.angle_beta   90.00
_cell.angle_gamma   90.00
#
_symmetry.space_group_name_H-M   'P 1'
#
loop_
_entity.id
_entity.type
_entity.pdbx_description
1 polymer ?
#
loop_
_entity_poly.entity_id
_entity_poly.type
_entity_poly.pdbx_seq_one_letter_code
_entity_poly.pdbx_strand_id
1 'polypeptide(L)'
;MDNVCEEQVYSELFKTNSKTVFNSIYYKFGNEEKAYDVVQEAFIKLWENCQKVSPEKAAGYVYTVANNLYLNIIKAEKVRLKYTDKKPGQTHESPEFLMEEKEYKEKLDRALNSLPENQRITFLLNRIDGKKYAEIAEMEGVSVKA
;
A
#
# COMPACT_ATOMS: atom_id res chain seq x y z
N MET A 1 -8.22 -25.83 -15.06
CA MET A 1 -8.55 -24.89 -13.96
C MET A 1 -7.22 -24.53 -13.39
N ASP A 2 -6.75 -23.34 -13.74
CA ASP A 2 -5.43 -22.89 -13.34
C ASP A 2 -5.45 -22.69 -11.82
N ASN A 3 -4.43 -23.20 -11.14
CA ASN A 3 -4.30 -23.11 -9.71
C ASN A 3 -3.20 -22.10 -9.36
N VAL A 4 -3.40 -21.31 -8.31
CA VAL A 4 -2.36 -20.41 -7.77
C VAL A 4 -1.10 -21.18 -7.38
N CYS A 5 -1.19 -22.48 -7.06
CA CYS A 5 -0.02 -23.30 -6.74
C CYS A 5 0.89 -23.57 -7.95
N GLU A 6 0.45 -23.27 -9.17
CA GLU A 6 1.28 -23.37 -10.36
C GLU A 6 2.22 -22.17 -10.42
N GLU A 7 3.53 -22.45 -10.53
CA GLU A 7 4.57 -21.42 -10.49
C GLU A 7 4.34 -20.31 -11.53
N GLN A 8 3.90 -20.68 -12.74
CA GLN A 8 3.63 -19.72 -13.80
C GLN A 8 2.49 -18.76 -13.41
N VAL A 9 1.39 -19.29 -12.88
CA VAL A 9 0.21 -18.51 -12.45
C VAL A 9 0.60 -17.59 -11.29
N TYR A 10 1.30 -18.12 -10.29
CA TYR A 10 1.78 -17.33 -9.17
C TYR A 10 2.75 -16.22 -9.59
N SER A 11 3.70 -16.52 -10.49
CA SER A 11 4.68 -15.57 -11.01
C SER A 11 3.99 -14.42 -11.76
N GLU A 12 2.97 -14.73 -12.56
CA GLU A 12 2.17 -13.74 -13.27
C GLU A 12 1.37 -12.86 -12.30
N LEU A 13 0.71 -13.46 -11.31
CA LEU A 13 0.00 -12.75 -10.26
C LEU A 13 0.94 -11.82 -9.49
N PHE A 14 2.14 -12.29 -9.16
CA PHE A 14 3.15 -11.50 -8.45
C PHE A 14 3.61 -10.31 -9.29
N LYS A 15 4.03 -10.53 -10.53
CA LYS A 15 4.51 -9.47 -11.44
C LYS A 15 3.44 -8.40 -11.69
N THR A 16 2.18 -8.83 -11.82
CA THR A 16 1.07 -7.95 -12.16
C THR A 16 0.58 -7.13 -10.96
N ASN A 17 0.56 -7.73 -9.76
CA ASN A 17 -0.12 -7.11 -8.61
C ASN A 17 0.84 -6.53 -7.55
N SER A 18 2.08 -7.01 -7.46
CA SER A 18 3.04 -6.60 -6.41
C SER A 18 3.23 -5.10 -6.33
N LYS A 19 3.44 -4.42 -7.47
CA LYS A 19 3.61 -2.97 -7.52
C LYS A 19 2.39 -2.21 -7.00
N THR A 20 1.17 -2.63 -7.38
CA THR A 20 -0.05 -1.95 -6.97
C THR A 20 -0.33 -2.16 -5.47
N VAL A 21 -0.12 -3.38 -4.96
CA VAL A 21 -0.22 -3.66 -3.52
C VAL A 21 0.83 -2.85 -2.75
N PHE A 22 2.07 -2.81 -3.25
CA PHE A 22 3.15 -2.02 -2.66
C PHE A 22 2.77 -0.55 -2.58
N ASN A 23 2.28 0.04 -3.67
CA ASN A 23 1.90 1.45 -3.69
C ASN A 23 0.75 1.75 -2.72
N SER A 24 -0.26 0.89 -2.63
CA SER A 24 -1.32 1.04 -1.62
C SER A 24 -0.74 1.05 -0.20
N ILE A 25 0.12 0.09 0.15
CA ILE A 25 0.73 0.04 1.49
C ILE A 25 1.67 1.22 1.72
N TYR A 26 2.48 1.59 0.73
CA TYR A 26 3.38 2.72 0.81
C TYR A 26 2.64 4.03 1.03
N TYR A 27 1.52 4.27 0.34
CA TYR A 27 0.70 5.46 0.56
C TYR A 27 0.01 5.50 1.93
N LYS A 28 -0.14 4.34 2.60
CA LYS A 28 -0.60 4.26 3.99
C LYS A 28 0.52 4.43 5.01
N PHE A 29 1.72 3.89 4.72
CA PHE A 29 2.84 3.82 5.65
C PHE A 29 3.80 5.01 5.56
N GLY A 30 4.06 5.48 4.34
CA GLY A 30 5.14 6.44 4.02
C GLY A 30 6.55 5.85 4.20
N ASN A 31 6.69 4.53 4.35
CA ASN A 31 7.96 3.84 4.55
C ASN A 31 8.09 2.71 3.52
N GLU A 32 9.11 2.83 2.66
CA GLU A 32 9.36 1.91 1.55
C GLU A 32 9.75 0.50 2.01
N GLU A 33 10.70 0.40 2.94
CA GLU A 33 11.20 -0.89 3.44
C GLU A 33 10.06 -1.75 4.01
N LYS A 34 9.24 -1.15 4.87
CA LYS A 34 8.07 -1.85 5.45
C LYS A 34 7.03 -2.20 4.39
N ALA A 35 6.85 -1.37 3.37
CA ALA A 35 5.92 -1.68 2.30
C ALA A 35 6.39 -2.92 1.51
N TYR A 36 7.69 -3.05 1.22
CA TYR A 36 8.24 -4.24 0.59
C TYR A 36 8.08 -5.49 1.45
N ASP A 37 8.35 -5.40 2.75
CA ASP A 37 8.19 -6.53 3.68
C ASP A 37 6.73 -6.99 3.74
N VAL A 38 5.79 -6.05 3.82
CA VAL A 38 4.36 -6.36 3.83
C VAL A 38 3.93 -7.05 2.53
N VAL A 39 4.40 -6.59 1.38
CA VAL A 39 4.08 -7.21 0.09
C VAL A 39 4.65 -8.63 0.02
N GLN A 40 5.91 -8.83 0.39
CA GLN A 40 6.52 -10.16 0.39
C GLN A 40 5.76 -11.13 1.28
N GLU A 41 5.49 -10.75 2.53
CA GLU A 41 4.76 -11.58 3.48
C GLU A 41 3.33 -11.90 2.99
N ALA A 42 2.66 -10.94 2.35
CA ALA A 42 1.32 -11.17 1.80
C ALA A 42 1.32 -12.20 0.66
N PHE A 43 2.32 -12.15 -0.22
CA PHE A 43 2.49 -13.12 -1.31
C PHE A 43 2.92 -14.50 -0.80
N ILE A 44 3.80 -14.56 0.21
CA ILE A 44 4.13 -15.83 0.89
C ILE A 44 2.85 -16.48 1.45
N LYS A 45 2.01 -15.71 2.14
CA LYS A 45 0.72 -16.21 2.66
C LYS A 45 -0.25 -16.63 1.56
N LEU A 46 -0.19 -16.02 0.38
CA LEU A 46 -0.95 -16.49 -0.79
C LEU A 46 -0.42 -17.85 -1.25
N TRP A 47 0.90 -18.02 -1.36
CA TRP A 47 1.51 -19.30 -1.74
C TRP A 47 1.16 -20.42 -0.75
N GLU A 48 1.25 -20.16 0.55
CA GLU A 48 0.87 -21.12 1.60
C GLU A 48 -0.60 -21.54 1.51
N ASN A 49 -1.48 -20.66 0.99
CA ASN A 49 -2.91 -20.90 0.83
C ASN A 49 -3.33 -21.13 -0.63
N CYS A 50 -2.38 -21.41 -1.52
CA CYS A 50 -2.62 -21.44 -2.97
C CYS A 50 -3.72 -22.42 -3.38
N GLN A 51 -3.90 -23.53 -2.64
CA GLN A 51 -4.95 -24.51 -2.92
C GLN A 51 -6.37 -24.02 -2.59
N LYS A 52 -6.49 -22.98 -1.76
CA LYS A 52 -7.77 -22.45 -1.24
C LYS A 52 -8.19 -21.15 -1.94
N VAL A 53 -7.25 -20.48 -2.60
CA VAL A 53 -7.47 -19.20 -3.25
C VAL A 53 -7.44 -19.42 -4.76
N SER A 54 -8.55 -19.12 -5.44
CA SER A 54 -8.57 -19.18 -6.90
C SER A 54 -7.79 -18.02 -7.51
N PRO A 55 -7.23 -18.15 -8.73
CA PRO A 55 -6.48 -17.08 -9.37
C PRO A 55 -7.24 -15.75 -9.45
N GLU A 56 -8.56 -15.80 -9.69
CA GLU A 56 -9.40 -14.59 -9.78
C GLU A 56 -9.51 -13.86 -8.43
N LYS A 57 -9.41 -14.58 -7.31
CA LYS A 57 -9.48 -14.01 -5.95
C LYS A 57 -8.12 -13.65 -5.38
N ALA A 58 -7.03 -14.04 -6.03
CA ALA A 58 -5.68 -13.90 -5.49
C ALA A 58 -5.29 -12.44 -5.26
N ALA A 59 -5.63 -11.53 -6.18
CA ALA A 59 -5.33 -10.10 -6.04
C ALA A 59 -6.01 -9.49 -4.80
N GLY A 60 -7.32 -9.72 -4.62
CA GLY A 60 -8.05 -9.23 -3.45
C GLY A 60 -7.63 -9.90 -2.14
N TYR A 61 -7.25 -11.17 -2.19
CA TYR A 61 -6.68 -11.87 -1.04
C TYR A 61 -5.37 -11.22 -0.59
N VAL A 62 -4.42 -11.01 -1.50
CA VAL A 62 -3.12 -10.38 -1.19
C VAL A 62 -3.32 -8.98 -0.64
N TYR A 63 -4.23 -8.19 -1.24
CA TYR A 63 -4.56 -6.86 -0.74
C TYR A 63 -5.07 -6.89 0.71
N THR A 64 -6.02 -7.79 0.99
CA THR A 64 -6.59 -7.96 2.33
C THR A 64 -5.52 -8.35 3.35
N VAL A 65 -4.66 -9.31 3.00
CA VAL A 65 -3.56 -9.76 3.85
C VAL A 65 -2.57 -8.63 4.10
N ALA A 66 -2.14 -7.93 3.06
CA ALA A 66 -1.23 -6.79 3.15
C ALA A 66 -1.80 -5.68 4.06
N ASN A 67 -3.09 -5.36 3.92
CA ASN A 67 -3.76 -4.38 4.77
C ASN A 67 -3.82 -4.82 6.24
N ASN A 68 -4.08 -6.10 6.51
CA ASN A 68 -4.08 -6.62 7.87
C ASN A 68 -2.67 -6.59 8.51
N LEU A 69 -1.64 -6.92 7.74
CA LEU A 69 -0.25 -6.81 8.16
C LEU A 69 0.11 -5.36 8.50
N TYR A 70 -0.26 -4.42 7.62
CA TYR A 70 -0.11 -2.98 7.85
C TYR A 70 -0.74 -2.54 9.18
N LEU A 71 -2.02 -2.87 9.40
CA LEU A 71 -2.75 -2.49 10.62
C LEU A 71 -2.08 -3.05 11.89
N ASN A 72 -1.55 -4.27 11.83
CA ASN A 72 -0.82 -4.89 12.92
C ASN A 72 0.48 -4.14 13.24
N ILE A 73 1.24 -3.75 12.21
CA ILE A 73 2.47 -2.97 12.39
C ILE A 73 2.15 -1.61 13.02
N ILE A 74 1.16 -0.87 12.48
CA ILE A 74 0.78 0.44 13.03
C ILE A 74 0.30 0.33 14.47
N LYS A 75 -0.45 -0.71 14.82
CA LYS A 75 -0.87 -0.97 16.20
C LYS A 75 0.34 -1.14 17.12
N ALA A 76 1.36 -1.90 16.69
CA ALA A 76 2.59 -2.09 17.46
C ALA A 76 3.42 -0.80 17.56
N GLU A 77 3.54 -0.02 16.47
CA GLU A 77 4.27 1.25 16.47
C GLU A 77 3.64 2.32 17.34
N LYS A 78 2.30 2.40 17.36
CA LYS A 78 1.58 3.32 18.25
C LYS A 78 1.83 3.03 19.72
N VAL A 79 2.07 1.76 20.08
CA VAL A 79 2.50 1.39 21.43
C VAL A 79 3.94 1.84 21.69
N ARG A 80 4.83 1.71 20.69
CA ARG A 80 6.27 2.06 20.80
C ARG A 80 6.54 3.57 20.83
N LEU A 81 5.80 4.35 20.02
CA LEU A 81 5.93 5.80 19.89
C LEU A 81 5.46 6.57 21.13
N LYS A 82 4.66 5.96 22.01
CA LYS A 82 4.38 6.52 23.35
C LYS A 82 5.64 6.72 24.22
N TYR A 83 6.82 6.27 23.76
CA TYR A 83 8.05 6.23 24.54
C TYR A 83 9.29 6.86 23.85
N THR A 84 9.17 7.62 22.76
CA THR A 84 10.37 8.19 22.08
C THR A 84 10.15 9.53 21.38
N ASP A 85 11.01 10.50 21.68
CA ASP A 85 11.18 11.76 20.93
C ASP A 85 12.28 11.62 19.85
N LYS A 86 12.07 12.19 18.65
CA LYS A 86 13.10 12.26 17.60
C LYS A 86 13.22 13.65 16.97
N LYS A 87 14.48 14.02 16.66
CA LYS A 87 14.94 15.28 16.05
C LYS A 87 15.14 15.13 14.52
N PRO A 88 15.07 16.22 13.72
CA PRO A 88 15.32 16.18 12.28
C PRO A 88 16.79 16.40 11.89
N GLY A 89 17.19 15.87 10.72
CA GLY A 89 18.51 16.05 10.08
C GLY A 89 18.54 17.14 8.99
N GLN A 90 19.74 17.45 8.48
CA GLN A 90 20.02 18.59 7.57
C GLN A 90 20.15 18.19 6.09
N THR A 91 19.91 19.16 5.18
CA THR A 91 19.91 19.04 3.71
C THR A 91 20.87 20.07 3.06
N HIS A 92 21.21 19.90 1.78
CA HIS A 92 22.21 20.69 1.03
C HIS A 92 21.62 21.69 0.00
N GLU A 93 20.30 21.92 0.03
CA GLU A 93 19.60 22.83 -0.88
C GLU A 93 19.57 24.26 -0.33
N SER A 94 19.29 25.26 -1.18
CA SER A 94 19.15 26.64 -0.72
C SER A 94 17.99 26.81 0.28
N PRO A 95 18.12 27.67 1.31
CA PRO A 95 17.07 27.86 2.32
C PRO A 95 15.71 28.23 1.73
N GLU A 96 15.69 29.06 0.69
CA GLU A 96 14.47 29.52 0.01
C GLU A 96 13.76 28.38 -0.71
N PHE A 97 14.50 27.59 -1.50
CA PHE A 97 13.96 26.42 -2.20
C PHE A 97 13.40 25.38 -1.22
N LEU A 98 14.14 25.10 -0.14
CA LEU A 98 13.69 24.17 0.91
C LEU A 98 12.42 24.66 1.59
N MET A 99 12.30 25.97 1.82
CA MET A 99 11.11 26.54 2.44
C MET A 99 9.90 26.42 1.50
N GLU A 100 10.05 26.76 0.23
CA GLU A 100 8.98 26.67 -0.77
C GLU A 100 8.53 25.21 -1.00
N GLU A 101 9.49 24.29 -1.17
CA GLU A 101 9.22 22.86 -1.33
C GLU A 101 8.47 22.31 -0.10
N LYS A 102 8.92 22.69 1.10
CA LYS A 102 8.27 22.29 2.35
C LYS A 102 6.85 22.82 2.43
N GLU A 103 6.61 24.09 2.13
CA GLU A 103 5.27 24.68 2.15
C GLU A 103 4.32 24.00 1.15
N TYR A 104 4.82 23.72 -0.06
CA TYR A 104 4.05 23.03 -1.08
C TYR A 104 3.70 21.60 -0.65
N LYS A 105 4.71 20.85 -0.18
CA LYS A 105 4.52 19.50 0.33
C LYS A 105 3.55 19.46 1.50
N GLU A 106 3.65 20.37 2.45
CA GLU A 106 2.72 20.47 3.56
C GLU A 106 1.28 20.78 3.11
N LYS A 107 1.08 21.64 2.11
CA LYS A 107 -0.26 21.91 1.55
C LYS A 107 -0.83 20.66 0.88
N LEU A 108 -0.02 19.96 0.09
CA LEU A 108 -0.42 18.71 -0.55
C LEU A 108 -0.75 17.63 0.47
N ASP A 109 0.13 17.41 1.45
CA ASP A 109 -0.06 16.42 2.51
C ASP A 109 -1.32 16.74 3.34
N ARG A 110 -1.58 18.01 3.65
CA ARG A 110 -2.83 18.43 4.33
C ARG A 110 -4.07 18.10 3.50
N ALA A 111 -4.04 18.36 2.20
CA ALA A 111 -5.17 18.07 1.31
C ALA A 111 -5.39 16.55 1.13
N LEU A 112 -4.32 15.76 1.07
CA LEU A 112 -4.42 14.31 1.02
C LEU A 112 -4.91 13.74 2.36
N ASN A 113 -4.42 14.27 3.48
CA ASN A 113 -4.79 13.81 4.83
C ASN A 113 -6.18 14.28 5.29
N SER A 114 -6.80 15.24 4.60
CA SER A 114 -8.20 15.61 4.85
C SER A 114 -9.18 14.61 4.25
N LEU A 115 -8.73 13.77 3.32
CA LEU A 115 -9.52 12.69 2.77
C LEU A 115 -9.55 11.49 3.74
N PRO A 116 -10.69 10.79 3.86
CA PRO A 116 -10.73 9.45 4.43
C PRO A 116 -9.67 8.54 3.78
N GLU A 117 -9.08 7.64 4.57
CA GLU A 117 -7.96 6.79 4.12
C GLU A 117 -8.26 6.05 2.81
N ASN A 118 -9.44 5.42 2.73
CA ASN A 118 -9.87 4.71 1.52
C ASN A 118 -10.00 5.64 0.29
N GLN A 119 -10.47 6.88 0.47
CA GLN A 119 -10.57 7.86 -0.62
C GLN A 119 -9.19 8.34 -1.06
N ARG A 120 -8.29 8.60 -0.12
CA ARG A 120 -6.89 8.99 -0.42
C ARG A 120 -6.18 7.91 -1.22
N ILE A 121 -6.29 6.66 -0.79
CA ILE A 121 -5.66 5.51 -1.47
C ILE A 121 -6.26 5.31 -2.86
N THR A 122 -7.59 5.33 -2.98
CA THR A 122 -8.27 5.26 -4.28
C THR A 122 -7.81 6.37 -5.23
N PHE A 123 -7.71 7.61 -4.73
CA PHE A 123 -7.25 8.75 -5.52
C PHE A 123 -5.81 8.56 -6.01
N LEU A 124 -4.89 8.13 -5.13
CA LEU A 124 -3.49 7.93 -5.49
C LEU A 124 -3.31 6.77 -6.49
N LEU A 125 -3.99 5.64 -6.27
CA LEU A 125 -3.97 4.51 -7.20
C LEU A 125 -4.53 4.89 -8.58
N ASN A 126 -5.55 5.75 -8.63
CA ASN A 126 -6.06 6.23 -9.92
C ASN A 126 -5.09 7.23 -10.58
N ARG A 127 -4.63 8.23 -9.82
CA ARG A 127 -3.92 9.38 -10.39
C ARG A 127 -2.45 9.11 -10.68
N ILE A 128 -1.81 8.28 -9.86
CA ILE A 128 -0.38 7.96 -9.94
C ILE A 128 -0.17 6.61 -10.64
N ASP A 129 -0.97 5.60 -10.28
CA ASP A 129 -0.83 4.24 -10.82
C ASP A 129 -1.72 3.95 -12.04
N GLY A 130 -2.59 4.89 -12.42
CA GLY A 130 -3.44 4.77 -13.61
C GLY A 130 -4.55 3.71 -13.49
N LYS A 131 -4.85 3.23 -12.29
CA LYS A 131 -5.87 2.19 -12.06
C LYS A 131 -7.28 2.75 -12.25
N LYS A 132 -8.15 1.98 -12.88
CA LYS A 132 -9.58 2.27 -13.02
C LYS A 132 -10.29 1.95 -11.71
N TYR A 133 -11.38 2.69 -11.43
CA TYR A 133 -12.20 2.45 -10.23
C TYR A 133 -12.71 1.01 -10.11
N ALA A 134 -13.06 0.36 -11.22
CA ALA A 134 -13.49 -1.04 -11.22
C ALA A 134 -12.37 -1.99 -10.75
N GLU A 135 -11.13 -1.74 -11.18
CA GLU A 135 -9.97 -2.55 -10.81
C GLU A 135 -9.63 -2.36 -9.32
N ILE A 136 -9.74 -1.12 -8.82
CA ILE A 136 -9.52 -0.83 -7.40
C ILE A 136 -10.60 -1.51 -6.55
N ALA A 137 -11.87 -1.45 -6.96
CA ALA A 137 -12.97 -2.08 -6.24
C ALA A 137 -12.82 -3.61 -6.16
N GLU A 138 -12.42 -4.24 -7.27
CA GLU A 138 -12.12 -5.67 -7.33
C GLU A 138 -10.95 -6.06 -6.40
N MET A 139 -9.88 -5.25 -6.40
CA MET A 139 -8.74 -5.45 -5.50
C MET A 139 -9.11 -5.28 -4.03
N GLU A 140 -9.94 -4.30 -3.68
CA GLU A 140 -10.34 -4.06 -2.28
C GLU A 140 -11.45 -5.00 -1.79
N GLY A 141 -12.05 -5.79 -2.69
CA GLY A 141 -13.20 -6.64 -2.36
C GLY A 141 -14.45 -5.84 -1.99
N VAL A 142 -14.57 -4.60 -2.47
CA VAL A 142 -15.71 -3.70 -2.23
C VAL A 142 -16.54 -3.55 -3.51
N SER A 143 -17.85 -3.32 -3.36
CA SER A 143 -18.74 -3.08 -4.50
C SER A 143 -18.43 -1.72 -5.16
N VAL A 144 -18.49 -1.65 -6.49
CA VAL A 144 -18.25 -0.42 -7.30
C VAL A 144 -19.24 0.72 -6.98
N LYS A 145 -20.25 0.49 -6.14
CA LYS A 145 -21.16 1.52 -5.63
C LYS A 145 -20.83 1.87 -4.18
N ALA A 146 -20.00 2.90 -4.00
CA ALA A 146 -19.87 3.68 -2.77
C ALA A 146 -19.69 5.16 -3.14
#